data_AF-A0A969KS30-F1
#
_entry.id   AF-A0A969KS30-F1
#
_cell.length_a   1.000
_cell.length_b   1.000
_cell.length_c   1.000
_cell.angle_alpha   90.00
_cell.angle_beta   90.00
_cell.angle_gamma   90.00
#
_symmetry.space_group_name_H-M   'P 1'
#
loop_
_entity.id
_entity.type
_entity.pdbx_description
1 polymer ?
#
loop_
_entity_poly.entity_id
_entity_poly.type
_entity_poly.pdbx_seq_one_letter_code
_entity_poly.pdbx_strand_id
1 'polypeptide(L)'
;MAALIAITLLAASPSFVFWSRQGIFVTNLTQPLVFACLWQGVRWLHTSRLRHLLWAAFFAGLALYAKLLAIWVVGPFALMSLGWWWWLRRNCRALAPRLSIGGLAAAFGLFLLPLTPFWLFNWQTAGTVTSVTDNLRQSYYGVDNLALLQNLTVRGGQLFQTLRGDHFWYLGGLFANMAAPWLAVGAVVVGLWRAPRLVIPPVVLLAATLILSLFTVSDLFITHYALIQPLAVAVVGLGLSAWLGKGAKRSTAGAMPSQPSSSPGSCWTSPRRRAIIAH
;
A
#
# COMPACT_ATOMS: atom_id res chain seq x y z
N MET A 1 18.88 1.85 1.30
CA MET A 1 18.91 2.79 0.15
C MET A 1 17.52 3.23 -0.31
N ALA A 2 16.59 2.31 -0.64
CA ALA A 2 15.23 2.65 -1.09
C ALA A 2 14.46 3.61 -0.16
N ALA A 3 14.54 3.38 1.16
CA ALA A 3 13.88 4.23 2.14
C ALA A 3 14.40 5.69 2.11
N LEU A 4 15.71 5.89 2.00
CA LEU A 4 16.30 7.23 1.86
C LEU A 4 15.82 7.91 0.59
N ILE A 5 15.83 7.20 -0.55
CA ILE A 5 15.31 7.74 -1.81
C ILE A 5 13.84 8.15 -1.67
N ALA A 6 12.99 7.28 -1.11
CA ALA A 6 11.57 7.58 -0.93
C ALA A 6 11.34 8.78 -0.01
N ILE A 7 12.07 8.88 1.11
CA ILE A 7 11.99 10.01 2.03
C ILE A 7 12.47 11.30 1.35
N THR A 8 13.59 11.27 0.63
CA THR A 8 14.10 12.42 -0.11
C THR A 8 13.10 12.88 -1.17
N LEU A 9 12.53 11.96 -1.95
CA LEU A 9 11.50 12.28 -2.95
C LEU A 9 10.24 12.86 -2.32
N LEU A 10 9.81 12.35 -1.17
CA LEU A 10 8.67 12.90 -0.43
C LEU A 10 8.96 14.30 0.11
N ALA A 11 10.11 14.48 0.75
CA ALA A 11 10.54 15.78 1.28
C ALA A 11 10.68 16.84 0.19
N ALA A 12 11.13 16.43 -1.01
CA ALA A 12 11.24 17.30 -2.18
C ALA A 12 9.93 17.47 -2.94
N SER A 13 8.88 16.70 -2.63
CA SER A 13 7.62 16.76 -3.35
C SER A 13 6.73 17.89 -2.82
N PRO A 14 6.44 18.92 -3.62
CA PRO A 14 5.57 20.01 -3.18
C PRO A 14 4.19 19.51 -2.74
N SER A 15 3.62 18.54 -3.46
CA SER A 15 2.32 17.91 -3.17
C SER A 15 2.28 17.32 -1.76
N PHE A 16 3.34 16.60 -1.39
CA PHE A 16 3.41 15.94 -0.09
C PHE A 16 3.60 16.96 1.04
N VAL A 17 4.54 17.90 0.87
CA VAL A 17 4.81 18.96 1.86
C VAL A 17 3.56 19.80 2.07
N PHE A 18 2.90 20.18 0.98
CA PHE A 18 1.70 20.99 1.01
C PHE A 18 0.56 20.30 1.75
N TRP A 19 0.17 19.08 1.35
CA TRP A 19 -0.92 18.36 2.03
C TRP A 19 -0.59 18.02 3.48
N SER A 20 0.69 17.85 3.81
CA SER A 20 1.13 17.65 5.18
C SER A 20 1.04 18.92 6.04
N ARG A 21 1.14 20.11 5.44
CA ARG A 21 1.08 21.42 6.14
C ARG A 21 -0.32 22.03 6.19
N GLN A 22 -1.14 21.80 5.18
CA GLN A 22 -2.32 22.63 4.97
C GLN A 22 -3.43 22.39 5.99
N GLY A 23 -3.38 21.32 6.79
CA GLY A 23 -4.38 21.05 7.82
C GLY A 23 -5.82 20.90 7.29
N ILE A 24 -6.05 21.02 5.97
CA ILE A 24 -7.35 20.84 5.29
C ILE A 24 -7.96 19.47 5.60
N PHE A 25 -7.12 18.54 6.07
CA PHE A 25 -7.54 17.45 6.94
C PHE A 25 -7.00 17.72 8.34
N VAL A 26 -7.81 18.17 9.29
CA VAL A 26 -7.46 18.32 10.73
C VAL A 26 -7.07 16.95 11.37
N THR A 27 -6.85 15.93 10.53
CA THR A 27 -6.78 14.49 10.73
C THR A 27 -5.75 13.82 9.80
N ASN A 28 -4.58 14.44 9.49
CA ASN A 28 -3.51 13.73 8.74
C ASN A 28 -2.82 12.60 9.56
N LEU A 29 -3.55 11.98 10.48
CA LEU A 29 -3.18 10.73 11.11
C LEU A 29 -3.37 9.55 10.13
N THR A 30 -4.27 9.66 9.14
CA THR A 30 -4.54 8.54 8.23
C THR A 30 -3.28 8.05 7.51
N GLN A 31 -2.44 8.95 6.98
CA GLN A 31 -1.18 8.57 6.33
C GLN A 31 -0.27 7.77 7.28
N PRO A 32 0.23 8.34 8.40
CA PRO A 32 1.13 7.60 9.28
C PRO A 32 0.51 6.32 9.85
N LEU A 33 -0.80 6.29 10.11
CA LEU A 33 -1.49 5.09 10.58
C LEU A 33 -1.55 4.00 9.50
N VAL A 34 -1.85 4.34 8.25
CA VAL A 34 -1.80 3.39 7.12
C VAL A 34 -0.39 2.85 6.95
N PHE A 35 0.64 3.69 6.93
CA PHE A 35 2.02 3.20 6.77
C PHE A 35 2.52 2.42 7.99
N ALA A 36 2.07 2.75 9.20
CA ALA A 36 2.32 1.93 10.39
C ALA A 36 1.64 0.55 10.27
N CYS A 37 0.40 0.49 9.78
CA CYS A 37 -0.29 -0.77 9.50
C CYS A 37 0.49 -1.62 8.48
N LEU A 38 0.88 -1.05 7.34
CA LEU A 38 1.67 -1.73 6.31
C LEU A 38 2.99 -2.25 6.87
N TRP A 39 3.74 -1.40 7.59
CA TRP A 39 5.02 -1.76 8.18
C TRP A 39 4.89 -2.93 9.17
N GLN A 40 3.92 -2.86 10.07
CA GLN A 40 3.71 -3.92 11.07
C GLN A 40 3.22 -5.21 10.42
N GLY A 41 2.35 -5.15 9.40
CA GLY A 41 1.91 -6.32 8.64
C GLY A 41 3.06 -7.01 7.91
N VAL A 42 3.94 -6.25 7.27
CA VAL A 42 5.16 -6.78 6.65
C VAL A 42 6.09 -7.40 7.71
N ARG A 43 6.29 -6.73 8.85
CA ARG A 43 7.09 -7.29 9.96
C ARG A 43 6.50 -8.58 10.53
N TRP A 44 5.18 -8.70 10.57
CA TRP A 44 4.52 -9.94 10.99
C TRP A 44 4.85 -11.08 10.04
N LEU A 45 4.73 -10.88 8.73
CA LEU A 45 5.08 -11.89 7.73
C LEU A 45 6.57 -12.29 7.79
N HIS A 46 7.46 -11.34 8.06
CA HIS A 46 8.91 -11.60 8.16
C HIS A 46 9.34 -12.27 9.47
N THR A 47 8.78 -11.85 10.61
CA THR A 47 9.26 -12.26 11.93
C THR A 47 8.40 -13.31 12.59
N SER A 48 7.20 -13.58 12.06
CA SER A 48 6.19 -14.47 12.62
C SER A 48 5.74 -14.13 14.05
N ARG A 49 6.05 -12.92 14.56
CA ARG A 49 5.65 -12.51 15.91
C ARG A 49 4.24 -11.92 15.91
N LEU A 50 3.35 -12.49 16.75
CA LEU A 50 1.94 -12.07 16.87
C LEU A 50 1.78 -10.58 17.17
N ARG A 51 2.66 -9.99 17.99
CA ARG A 51 2.62 -8.55 18.32
C ARG A 51 2.53 -7.64 17.09
N HIS A 52 3.19 -8.01 15.98
CA HIS A 52 3.19 -7.19 14.78
C HIS A 52 1.84 -7.28 14.05
N LEU A 53 1.15 -8.42 14.10
CA LEU A 53 -0.22 -8.53 13.62
C LEU A 53 -1.18 -7.69 14.47
N LEU A 54 -1.03 -7.74 15.79
CA LEU A 54 -1.84 -6.96 16.73
C LEU A 54 -1.69 -5.45 16.46
N TRP A 55 -0.47 -4.96 16.32
CA TRP A 55 -0.23 -3.56 15.96
C TRP A 55 -0.74 -3.21 14.56
N ALA A 56 -0.57 -4.09 13.57
CA ALA A 56 -1.11 -3.85 12.23
C ALA A 56 -2.63 -3.70 12.25
N ALA A 57 -3.32 -4.55 13.01
CA ALA A 57 -4.77 -4.51 13.18
C ALA A 57 -5.25 -3.25 13.90
N PHE A 58 -4.57 -2.87 15.00
CA PHE A 58 -4.86 -1.64 15.73
C PHE A 58 -4.69 -0.38 14.85
N PHE A 59 -3.58 -0.28 14.11
CA PHE A 59 -3.35 0.84 13.19
C PHE A 59 -4.32 0.86 12.01
N ALA A 60 -4.75 -0.30 11.52
CA ALA A 60 -5.82 -0.38 10.51
C ALA A 60 -7.14 0.20 11.04
N GLY A 61 -7.54 -0.15 12.27
CA GLY A 61 -8.73 0.39 12.91
C GLY A 61 -8.65 1.91 13.08
N LEU A 62 -7.52 2.41 13.61
CA LEU A 62 -7.27 3.86 13.76
C LEU A 62 -7.28 4.58 12.40
N ALA A 63 -6.69 3.99 11.36
CA ALA A 63 -6.64 4.59 10.04
C ALA A 63 -8.05 4.75 9.43
N LEU A 64 -8.89 3.72 9.55
CA LEU A 64 -10.28 3.75 9.10
C LEU A 64 -11.12 4.73 9.91
N TYR A 65 -10.91 4.78 11.23
CA TYR A 65 -11.57 5.77 12.09
C TYR A 65 -11.20 7.20 11.69
N ALA A 66 -9.91 7.45 11.44
CA ALA A 66 -9.43 8.76 10.98
C ALA A 66 -10.01 9.11 9.60
N LYS A 67 -10.11 8.14 8.69
CA LYS A 67 -10.75 8.31 7.39
C LYS A 67 -11.09 6.98 6.72
N LEU A 68 -12.36 6.79 6.37
CA LEU A 68 -12.84 5.55 5.72
C LEU A 68 -12.09 5.20 4.43
N LEU A 69 -11.61 6.20 3.67
CA LEU A 69 -10.83 5.97 2.46
C LEU A 69 -9.51 5.20 2.69
N ALA A 70 -9.04 5.08 3.93
CA ALA A 70 -7.93 4.19 4.28
C ALA A 70 -8.15 2.75 3.80
N ILE A 71 -9.41 2.32 3.64
CA ILE A 71 -9.78 1.01 3.11
C ILE A 71 -9.19 0.75 1.72
N TRP A 72 -8.96 1.78 0.90
CA TRP A 72 -8.35 1.64 -0.43
C TRP A 72 -6.93 1.06 -0.38
N VAL A 73 -6.21 1.26 0.73
CA VAL A 73 -4.86 0.72 0.93
C VAL A 73 -4.87 -0.47 1.87
N VAL A 74 -5.53 -0.32 3.03
CA VAL A 74 -5.56 -1.35 4.09
C VAL A 74 -6.27 -2.62 3.61
N GLY A 75 -7.37 -2.49 2.87
CA GLY A 75 -8.15 -3.62 2.36
C GLY A 75 -7.33 -4.53 1.43
N PRO A 76 -6.82 -4.02 0.29
CA PRO A 76 -5.96 -4.81 -0.59
C PRO A 76 -4.71 -5.35 0.11
N PHE A 77 -4.08 -4.57 0.99
CA PHE A 77 -2.93 -5.04 1.75
C PHE A 77 -3.26 -6.23 2.66
N ALA A 78 -4.42 -6.19 3.34
CA ALA A 78 -4.87 -7.30 4.17
C ALA A 78 -5.12 -8.56 3.34
N LEU A 79 -5.78 -8.43 2.18
CA LEU A 79 -6.02 -9.54 1.24
C LEU A 79 -4.71 -10.12 0.71
N MET A 80 -3.77 -9.27 0.29
CA MET A 80 -2.44 -9.70 -0.17
C MET A 80 -1.66 -10.41 0.94
N SER A 81 -1.68 -9.87 2.16
CA SER A 81 -1.00 -10.46 3.31
C SER A 81 -1.59 -11.81 3.70
N LEU A 82 -2.92 -11.94 3.66
CA LEU A 82 -3.63 -13.20 3.91
C LEU A 82 -3.33 -14.23 2.82
N GLY A 83 -3.39 -13.82 1.55
CA GLY A 83 -3.05 -14.68 0.41
C GLY A 83 -1.61 -15.18 0.47
N TRP A 84 -0.67 -14.29 0.81
CA TRP A 84 0.74 -14.65 1.00
C TRP A 84 0.94 -15.60 2.18
N TRP A 85 0.31 -15.32 3.32
CA TRP A 85 0.32 -16.21 4.48
C TRP A 85 -0.22 -17.60 4.12
N TRP A 86 -1.34 -17.67 3.41
CA TRP A 86 -1.96 -18.93 2.99
C TRP A 86 -1.05 -19.71 2.03
N TRP A 87 -0.43 -19.03 1.07
CA TRP A 87 0.56 -19.61 0.17
C TRP A 87 1.77 -20.17 0.95
N LEU A 88 2.29 -19.42 1.93
CA LEU A 88 3.36 -19.91 2.82
C LEU A 88 2.90 -21.13 3.62
N ARG A 89 1.67 -21.17 4.13
CA ARG A 89 1.15 -22.32 4.88
C ARG A 89 1.08 -23.59 4.03
N ARG A 90 0.71 -23.47 2.75
CA ARG A 90 0.60 -24.60 1.82
C ARG A 90 1.96 -25.08 1.32
N ASN A 91 2.86 -24.16 0.97
CA ASN A 91 4.09 -24.50 0.25
C ASN A 91 5.34 -24.50 1.13
N CYS A 92 5.34 -23.77 2.24
CA CYS A 92 6.52 -23.50 3.07
C CYS A 92 6.14 -23.35 4.57
N ARG A 93 5.47 -24.36 5.14
CA ARG A 93 4.85 -24.30 6.47
C ARG A 93 5.79 -23.84 7.60
N ALA A 94 7.09 -24.13 7.49
CA ALA A 94 8.10 -23.70 8.46
C ALA A 94 8.35 -22.18 8.49
N LEU A 95 8.09 -21.48 7.37
CA LEU A 95 8.24 -20.03 7.25
C LEU A 95 6.93 -19.27 7.54
N ALA A 96 5.79 -19.97 7.55
CA ALA A 96 4.49 -19.35 7.72
C ALA A 96 4.24 -18.98 9.19
N PRO A 97 3.85 -17.72 9.49
CA PRO A 97 3.44 -17.32 10.83
C PRO A 97 2.34 -18.25 11.39
N ARG A 98 2.50 -18.68 12.65
CA ARG A 98 1.46 -19.46 13.35
C ARG A 98 0.36 -18.51 13.80
N LEU A 99 -0.86 -18.78 13.38
CA LEU A 99 -2.07 -18.08 13.82
C LEU A 99 -2.88 -19.03 14.70
N SER A 100 -3.06 -18.68 15.96
CA SER A 100 -4.04 -19.32 16.84
C SER A 100 -5.38 -18.57 16.74
N ILE A 101 -6.48 -19.25 17.06
CA ILE A 101 -7.82 -18.62 17.12
C ILE A 101 -7.80 -17.44 18.11
N GLY A 102 -7.15 -17.60 19.27
CA GLY A 102 -6.99 -16.50 20.23
C GLY A 102 -6.20 -15.31 19.69
N GLY A 103 -5.15 -15.55 18.89
CA GLY A 103 -4.40 -14.48 18.24
C GLY A 103 -5.21 -13.73 17.18
N LEU A 104 -6.06 -14.44 16.43
CA LEU A 104 -6.99 -13.84 15.47
C LEU A 104 -8.07 -13.02 16.17
N ALA A 105 -8.67 -13.56 17.24
CA ALA A 105 -9.67 -12.85 18.04
C ALA A 105 -9.09 -11.57 18.66
N ALA A 106 -7.86 -11.63 19.19
CA ALA A 106 -7.16 -10.47 19.73
C ALA A 106 -6.87 -9.41 18.66
N ALA A 107 -6.41 -9.82 17.46
CA ALA A 107 -6.19 -8.91 16.35
C ALA A 107 -7.50 -8.24 15.90
N PHE A 108 -8.58 -9.02 15.78
CA PHE A 108 -9.90 -8.51 15.42
C PHE A 108 -10.43 -7.53 16.48
N GLY A 109 -10.30 -7.85 17.76
CA GLY A 109 -10.66 -6.95 18.86
C GLY A 109 -9.88 -5.63 18.82
N LEU A 110 -8.57 -5.67 18.57
CA LEU A 110 -7.75 -4.46 18.43
C LEU A 110 -8.06 -3.65 17.18
N PHE A 111 -8.50 -4.28 16.09
CA PHE A 111 -9.00 -3.58 14.92
C PHE A 111 -10.32 -2.84 15.20
N LEU A 112 -11.23 -3.47 15.95
CA LEU A 112 -12.54 -2.88 16.27
C LEU A 112 -12.46 -1.81 17.36
N LEU A 113 -11.49 -1.88 18.27
CA LEU A 113 -11.39 -0.98 19.42
C LEU A 113 -11.36 0.52 19.00
N PRO A 114 -10.54 0.97 18.04
CA PRO A 114 -10.57 2.35 17.55
C PRO A 114 -11.87 2.73 16.83
N LEU A 115 -12.61 1.75 16.29
CA LEU A 115 -13.85 1.97 15.56
C LEU A 115 -15.07 2.10 16.49
N THR A 116 -14.88 1.96 17.81
CA THR A 116 -15.99 2.05 18.78
C THR A 116 -16.84 3.32 18.66
N PRO A 117 -16.28 4.54 18.45
CA PRO A 117 -17.12 5.73 18.30
C PRO A 117 -17.91 5.71 16.98
N PHE A 118 -17.32 5.13 15.93
CA PHE A 118 -17.98 4.95 14.63
C PHE A 118 -19.19 4.01 14.74
N TRP A 119 -19.05 2.91 15.47
CA TRP A 119 -20.14 1.97 15.74
C TRP A 119 -21.25 2.62 16.55
N LEU A 120 -20.91 3.36 17.61
CA LEU A 120 -21.88 4.05 18.45
C LEU A 120 -22.66 5.10 17.64
N PHE A 121 -21.97 5.89 16.82
CA PHE A 121 -22.60 6.87 15.93
C PHE A 121 -23.61 6.21 14.97
N ASN A 122 -23.23 5.11 14.33
CA ASN A 122 -24.12 4.42 13.39
C ASN A 122 -25.25 3.64 14.07
N TRP A 123 -25.04 3.15 15.30
CA TRP A 123 -26.11 2.57 16.11
C TRP A 123 -27.19 3.60 16.43
N GLN A 124 -26.80 4.84 16.71
CA GLN A 124 -27.73 5.92 17.07
C GLN A 124 -28.41 6.56 15.86
N THR A 125 -27.71 6.69 14.74
CA THR A 125 -28.16 7.55 13.62
C THR A 125 -28.33 6.82 12.30
N ALA A 126 -27.75 5.63 12.15
CA ALA A 126 -27.51 4.97 10.87
C ALA A 126 -26.78 5.84 9.81
N GLY A 127 -26.26 7.01 10.19
CA GLY A 127 -25.94 8.08 9.24
C GLY A 127 -24.87 7.72 8.22
N THR A 128 -23.80 7.03 8.62
CA THR A 128 -22.79 6.58 7.65
C THR A 128 -23.32 5.45 6.79
N VAL A 129 -24.00 4.46 7.38
CA VAL A 129 -24.53 3.32 6.62
C VAL A 129 -25.49 3.81 5.54
N THR A 130 -26.49 4.63 5.91
CA THR A 130 -27.45 5.23 4.98
C THR A 130 -26.73 6.08 3.92
N SER A 131 -25.81 6.96 4.32
CA SER A 131 -25.05 7.77 3.36
C SER A 131 -24.23 6.91 2.39
N VAL A 132 -23.61 5.82 2.85
CA VAL A 132 -22.87 4.91 1.97
C VAL A 132 -23.82 4.18 1.01
N THR A 133 -24.93 3.64 1.52
CA THR A 133 -25.89 2.87 0.71
C THR A 133 -26.58 3.72 -0.35
N ASP A 134 -27.00 4.93 0.01
CA ASP A 134 -27.69 5.85 -0.90
C ASP A 134 -26.77 6.31 -2.03
N ASN A 135 -25.46 6.33 -1.78
CA ASN A 135 -24.45 6.80 -2.73
C ASN A 135 -23.66 5.66 -3.42
N LEU A 136 -24.17 4.43 -3.40
CA LEU A 136 -23.50 3.29 -4.06
C LEU A 136 -23.48 3.44 -5.59
N ARG A 137 -24.57 3.88 -6.21
CA ARG A 137 -24.66 4.01 -7.67
C ARG A 137 -24.16 5.37 -8.15
N GLN A 138 -24.61 6.43 -7.50
CA GLN A 138 -24.21 7.79 -7.80
C GLN A 138 -23.73 8.44 -6.50
N SER A 139 -22.58 9.08 -6.53
CA SER A 139 -21.99 9.70 -5.35
C SER A 139 -22.74 10.98 -4.93
N TYR A 140 -22.46 11.49 -3.74
CA TYR A 140 -23.09 12.73 -3.23
C TYR A 140 -22.93 13.93 -4.17
N TYR A 141 -21.78 14.03 -4.86
CA TYR A 141 -21.50 15.08 -5.86
C TYR A 141 -21.81 14.66 -7.31
N GLY A 142 -22.56 13.57 -7.50
CA GLY A 142 -23.12 13.20 -8.79
C GLY A 142 -22.26 12.28 -9.65
N VAL A 143 -21.15 11.72 -9.14
CA VAL A 143 -20.29 10.79 -9.89
C VAL A 143 -21.00 9.45 -10.06
N ASP A 144 -21.13 8.96 -11.29
CA ASP A 144 -21.59 7.60 -11.56
C ASP A 144 -20.49 6.58 -11.24
N ASN A 145 -20.72 5.72 -10.24
CA ASN A 145 -19.77 4.69 -9.82
C ASN A 145 -19.67 3.52 -10.80
N LEU A 146 -20.62 3.40 -11.75
CA LEU A 146 -20.57 2.40 -12.82
C LEU A 146 -19.77 2.87 -14.03
N ALA A 147 -19.49 4.16 -14.15
CA ALA A 147 -18.69 4.76 -15.22
C ALA A 147 -17.17 4.49 -15.05
N LEU A 148 -16.79 3.22 -14.89
CA LEU A 148 -15.45 2.80 -14.47
C LEU A 148 -14.32 3.34 -15.37
N LEU A 149 -14.53 3.40 -16.69
CA LEU A 149 -13.53 3.91 -17.62
C LEU A 149 -13.32 5.43 -17.49
N GLN A 150 -14.42 6.17 -17.32
CA GLN A 150 -14.35 7.61 -17.09
C GLN A 150 -13.69 7.91 -15.75
N ASN A 151 -14.08 7.18 -14.70
CA ASN A 151 -13.49 7.31 -13.37
C ASN A 151 -12.01 6.96 -13.40
N LEU A 152 -11.61 5.93 -14.15
CA LEU A 152 -10.20 5.56 -14.33
C LEU A 152 -9.39 6.65 -15.02
N THR A 153 -9.98 7.31 -16.02
CA THR A 153 -9.32 8.43 -16.72
C THR A 153 -9.08 9.60 -15.76
N VAL A 154 -10.10 9.97 -14.98
CA VAL A 154 -9.99 11.04 -13.95
C VAL A 154 -8.96 10.66 -12.89
N ARG A 155 -9.05 9.46 -12.33
CA ARG A 155 -8.16 8.96 -11.27
C ARG A 155 -6.72 8.79 -11.72
N GLY A 156 -6.51 8.27 -12.94
CA GLY A 156 -5.19 8.20 -13.57
C GLY A 156 -4.60 9.59 -13.78
N GLY A 157 -5.41 10.53 -14.28
CA GLY A 157 -5.03 11.94 -14.42
C GLY A 157 -4.61 12.55 -13.08
N GLN A 158 -5.36 12.28 -12.01
CA GLN A 158 -5.05 12.76 -10.65
C GLN A 158 -3.76 12.17 -10.09
N LEU A 159 -3.43 10.91 -10.38
CA LEU A 159 -2.14 10.33 -10.01
C LEU A 159 -0.98 11.09 -10.67
N PHE A 160 -1.10 11.38 -11.97
CA PHE A 160 -0.11 12.16 -12.70
C PHE A 160 -0.02 13.59 -12.18
N GLN A 161 -1.16 14.25 -11.97
CA GLN A 161 -1.26 15.61 -11.43
C GLN A 161 -0.64 15.70 -10.02
N THR A 162 -0.79 14.66 -9.21
CA THR A 162 -0.19 14.56 -7.87
C THR A 162 1.33 14.47 -7.94
N LEU A 163 1.88 13.68 -8.86
CA LEU A 163 3.33 13.55 -9.07
C LEU A 163 3.95 14.81 -9.69
N ARG A 164 3.20 15.48 -10.57
CA ARG A 164 3.61 16.70 -11.26
C ARG A 164 3.55 17.94 -10.36
N GLY A 165 2.55 18.02 -9.48
CA GLY A 165 2.34 19.14 -8.54
C GLY A 165 1.45 20.26 -9.05
N ASP A 166 0.86 20.17 -10.24
CA ASP A 166 0.05 21.25 -10.86
C ASP A 166 -1.38 21.41 -10.28
N HIS A 167 -1.69 20.75 -9.17
CA HIS A 167 -2.97 20.90 -8.47
C HIS A 167 -3.02 22.10 -7.51
N PHE A 168 -1.94 22.90 -7.41
CA PHE A 168 -1.89 24.13 -6.60
C PHE A 168 -2.46 25.36 -7.29
N TRP A 169 -3.21 25.21 -8.39
CA TRP A 169 -3.75 26.32 -9.17
C TRP A 169 -4.54 27.33 -8.31
N TYR A 170 -5.19 26.88 -7.23
CA TYR A 170 -5.93 27.75 -6.30
C TYR A 170 -5.04 28.59 -5.36
N LEU A 171 -3.72 28.36 -5.34
CA LEU A 171 -2.74 29.19 -4.64
C LEU A 171 -2.17 30.31 -5.53
N GLY A 172 -2.73 30.52 -6.72
CA GLY A 172 -2.36 31.61 -7.63
C GLY A 172 -1.22 31.29 -8.60
N GLY A 173 -0.82 30.02 -8.75
CA GLY A 173 0.21 29.61 -9.71
C GLY A 173 0.15 28.14 -10.10
N LEU A 174 0.56 27.83 -11.34
CA LEU A 174 0.75 26.46 -11.82
C LEU A 174 2.23 26.07 -11.68
N PHE A 175 2.58 25.43 -10.57
CA PHE A 175 3.91 24.89 -10.33
C PHE A 175 3.92 23.41 -10.69
N ALA A 176 4.67 23.05 -11.74
CA ALA A 176 4.51 21.74 -12.35
C ALA A 176 5.84 21.16 -12.86
N ASN A 177 6.19 19.96 -12.40
CA ASN A 177 7.30 19.18 -12.97
C ASN A 177 6.76 18.18 -14.00
N MET A 178 6.72 18.59 -15.28
CA MET A 178 6.19 17.76 -16.37
C MET A 178 6.93 16.43 -16.53
N ALA A 179 8.20 16.37 -16.16
CA ALA A 179 9.01 15.16 -16.27
C ALA A 179 8.75 14.17 -15.12
N ALA A 180 8.29 14.63 -13.95
CA ALA A 180 8.21 13.81 -12.74
C ALA A 180 7.36 12.52 -12.92
N PRO A 181 6.15 12.55 -13.50
CA PRO A 181 5.38 11.32 -13.71
C PRO A 181 6.08 10.33 -14.64
N TRP A 182 6.76 10.81 -15.69
CA TRP A 182 7.45 9.95 -16.65
C TRP A 182 8.72 9.34 -16.07
N LEU A 183 9.48 10.11 -15.28
CA LEU A 183 10.63 9.60 -14.53
C LEU A 183 10.19 8.55 -13.50
N ALA A 184 9.05 8.77 -12.84
CA ALA A 184 8.45 7.79 -11.93
C ALA A 184 8.10 6.49 -12.67
N VAL A 185 7.43 6.57 -13.83
CA VAL A 185 7.13 5.39 -14.67
C VAL A 185 8.42 4.67 -15.07
N GLY A 186 9.42 5.40 -15.57
CA GLY A 186 10.72 4.83 -15.95
C GLY A 186 11.40 4.09 -14.79
N ALA A 187 11.42 4.69 -13.60
CA ALA A 187 11.97 4.06 -12.39
C ALA A 187 11.25 2.76 -12.02
N VAL A 188 9.91 2.75 -12.11
CA VAL A 188 9.11 1.56 -11.82
C VAL A 188 9.34 0.46 -12.86
N VAL A 189 9.39 0.80 -14.14
CA VAL A 189 9.65 -0.16 -15.23
C VAL A 189 11.03 -0.81 -15.06
N VAL A 190 12.08 0.00 -14.80
CA VAL A 190 13.44 -0.52 -14.54
C VAL A 190 13.44 -1.39 -13.27
N GLY A 191 12.72 -0.97 -12.23
CA GLY A 191 12.55 -1.73 -11.00
C GLY A 191 11.89 -3.09 -11.21
N LEU A 192 10.80 -3.14 -11.98
CA LEU A 192 10.11 -4.38 -12.35
C LEU A 192 11.01 -5.31 -13.17
N TRP A 193 11.86 -4.75 -14.04
CA TRP A 193 12.80 -5.53 -14.83
C TRP A 193 13.96 -6.09 -14.00
N ARG A 194 14.56 -5.29 -13.11
CA ARG A 194 15.76 -5.69 -12.34
C ARG A 194 15.46 -6.43 -11.04
N ALA A 195 14.40 -6.03 -10.33
CA ALA A 195 14.05 -6.56 -9.02
C ALA A 195 12.54 -6.83 -8.91
N PRO A 196 11.95 -7.66 -9.79
CA PRO A 196 10.50 -7.90 -9.84
C PRO A 196 9.93 -8.33 -8.48
N ARG A 197 10.64 -9.19 -7.74
CA ARG A 197 10.18 -9.68 -6.43
C ARG A 197 10.05 -8.59 -5.38
N LEU A 198 10.83 -7.51 -5.50
CA LEU A 198 10.79 -6.37 -4.59
C LEU A 198 9.70 -5.37 -5.01
N VAL A 199 9.54 -5.15 -6.32
CA VAL A 199 8.73 -4.07 -6.87
C VAL A 199 7.29 -4.50 -7.19
N ILE A 200 7.06 -5.75 -7.59
CA ILE A 200 5.72 -6.25 -7.94
C ILE A 200 4.73 -6.10 -6.78
N PRO A 201 5.02 -6.53 -5.53
CA PRO A 201 4.02 -6.44 -4.46
C PRO A 201 3.52 -5.01 -4.21
N PRO A 202 4.37 -3.98 -4.01
CA PRO A 202 3.86 -2.63 -3.79
C PRO A 202 3.26 -1.98 -5.06
N VAL A 203 3.67 -2.39 -6.27
CA VAL A 203 2.98 -1.99 -7.52
C VAL A 203 1.57 -2.56 -7.59
N VAL A 204 1.39 -3.84 -7.24
CA VAL A 204 0.06 -4.48 -7.19
C VAL A 204 -0.80 -3.81 -6.13
N LEU A 205 -0.23 -3.47 -4.97
CA LEU A 205 -0.94 -2.73 -3.93
C LEU A 205 -1.40 -1.35 -4.45
N LEU A 206 -0.49 -0.60 -5.09
CA LEU A 206 -0.81 0.71 -5.68
C LEU A 206 -1.89 0.60 -6.76
N ALA A 207 -1.81 -0.40 -7.65
CA ALA A 207 -2.81 -0.65 -8.68
C ALA A 207 -4.18 -1.02 -8.08
N ALA A 208 -4.21 -1.88 -7.06
CA ALA A 208 -5.43 -2.22 -6.35
C ALA A 208 -6.04 -1.00 -5.65
N THR A 209 -5.22 -0.15 -5.03
CA THR A 209 -5.67 1.12 -4.45
C THR A 209 -6.27 2.05 -5.50
N LEU A 210 -5.64 2.16 -6.67
CA LEU A 210 -6.17 2.95 -7.80
C LEU A 210 -7.53 2.42 -8.26
N ILE A 211 -7.65 1.10 -8.43
CA ILE A 211 -8.90 0.43 -8.81
C ILE A 211 -10.00 0.67 -7.78
N LEU A 212 -9.71 0.54 -6.48
CA LEU A 212 -10.70 0.83 -5.43
C LEU A 212 -11.10 2.31 -5.38
N SER A 213 -10.20 3.22 -5.76
CA SER A 213 -10.49 4.65 -5.79
C SER A 213 -11.43 5.08 -6.93
N LEU A 214 -11.73 4.18 -7.89
CA LEU A 214 -12.71 4.42 -8.95
C LEU A 214 -14.14 4.53 -8.41
N PHE A 215 -14.37 3.94 -7.24
CA PHE A 215 -15.61 4.05 -6.48
C PHE A 215 -15.48 5.17 -5.44
N THR A 216 -16.51 6.00 -5.31
CA THR A 216 -16.59 7.03 -4.28
C THR A 216 -18.02 7.24 -3.81
N VAL A 217 -18.17 7.48 -2.51
CA VAL A 217 -19.45 7.84 -1.88
C VAL A 217 -19.67 9.37 -1.95
N SER A 218 -18.59 10.14 -2.16
CA SER A 218 -18.62 11.60 -2.18
C SER A 218 -18.32 12.15 -3.57
N ASP A 219 -17.05 12.31 -3.92
CA ASP A 219 -16.58 12.79 -5.22
C ASP A 219 -15.23 12.14 -5.58
N LEU A 220 -14.78 12.32 -6.81
CA LEU A 220 -13.44 12.03 -7.26
C LEU A 220 -12.48 13.19 -6.94
N PHE A 221 -12.53 13.79 -5.74
CA PHE A 221 -11.59 14.86 -5.41
C PHE A 221 -10.12 14.39 -5.47
N ILE A 222 -9.26 15.23 -6.05
CA ILE A 222 -7.80 15.00 -6.08
C ILE A 222 -7.19 14.94 -4.69
N THR A 223 -7.80 15.61 -3.71
CA THR A 223 -7.33 15.62 -2.32
C THR A 223 -7.34 14.22 -1.69
N HIS A 224 -8.13 13.27 -2.21
CA HIS A 224 -8.07 11.87 -1.80
C HIS A 224 -6.72 11.20 -2.13
N TYR A 225 -6.01 11.69 -3.14
CA TYR A 225 -4.73 11.14 -3.58
C TYR A 225 -3.57 11.52 -2.67
N ALA A 226 -3.81 12.40 -1.69
CA ALA A 226 -2.90 12.61 -0.57
C ALA A 226 -2.57 11.28 0.14
N LEU A 227 -3.51 10.34 0.28
CA LEU A 227 -3.20 9.03 0.86
C LEU A 227 -2.35 8.15 -0.08
N ILE A 228 -2.58 8.26 -1.39
CA ILE A 228 -1.95 7.40 -2.40
C ILE A 228 -0.52 7.86 -2.70
N GLN A 229 -0.26 9.16 -2.62
CA GLN A 229 1.02 9.73 -3.01
C GLN A 229 2.22 9.08 -2.32
N PRO A 230 2.26 8.88 -0.99
CA PRO A 230 3.44 8.30 -0.36
C PRO A 230 3.65 6.84 -0.75
N LEU A 231 2.58 6.11 -1.08
CA LEU A 231 2.69 4.75 -1.61
C LEU A 231 3.28 4.77 -3.03
N ALA A 232 2.81 5.68 -3.89
CA ALA A 232 3.35 5.86 -5.22
C ALA A 232 4.85 6.23 -5.19
N VAL A 233 5.23 7.18 -4.33
CA VAL A 233 6.64 7.58 -4.17
C VAL A 233 7.48 6.46 -3.57
N ALA A 234 6.95 5.66 -2.64
CA ALA A 234 7.65 4.48 -2.12
C ALA A 234 7.92 3.44 -3.22
N VAL A 235 6.95 3.19 -4.12
CA VAL A 235 7.12 2.32 -5.29
C VAL A 235 8.22 2.85 -6.22
N VAL A 236 8.25 4.16 -6.48
CA VAL A 236 9.32 4.82 -7.26
C VAL A 236 10.68 4.66 -6.56
N GLY A 237 10.76 4.91 -5.25
CA GLY A 237 11.99 4.76 -4.47
C GLY A 237 12.55 3.34 -4.49
N LEU A 238 11.69 2.33 -4.46
CA LEU A 238 12.08 0.93 -4.66
C LEU A 238 12.62 0.70 -6.07
N GLY A 239 11.96 1.22 -7.11
CA GLY A 239 12.42 1.12 -8.49
C GLY A 239 13.80 1.76 -8.71
N LEU A 240 13.99 2.99 -8.22
CA LEU A 240 15.28 3.67 -8.26
C LEU A 240 16.36 2.93 -7.47
N SER A 241 16.03 2.36 -6.32
CA SER A 241 17.01 1.57 -5.56
C SER A 241 17.48 0.33 -6.31
N ALA A 242 16.59 -0.31 -7.09
CA ALA A 242 16.94 -1.44 -7.95
C ALA A 242 17.76 -1.01 -9.17
N TRP A 243 17.59 0.23 -9.64
CA TRP A 243 18.43 0.81 -10.68
C TRP A 243 19.84 1.06 -10.17
N LEU A 244 19.97 1.69 -8.99
CA LEU A 244 21.25 2.09 -8.40
C LEU A 244 22.00 0.94 -7.72
N GLY A 245 21.30 -0.14 -7.34
CA GLY A 245 21.91 -1.35 -6.82
C GLY A 245 22.81 -2.01 -7.87
N LYS A 246 24.05 -2.34 -7.48
CA LYS A 246 24.97 -3.12 -8.33
C LYS A 246 24.27 -4.43 -8.70
N GLY A 247 24.07 -4.67 -10.00
CA GLY A 247 23.31 -5.80 -10.52
C GLY A 247 23.77 -7.10 -9.86
N ALA A 248 22.86 -7.74 -9.11
CA ALA A 248 23.08 -9.11 -8.66
C ALA A 248 23.17 -9.95 -9.93
N LYS A 249 24.40 -10.36 -10.28
CA LYS A 249 24.67 -11.27 -11.40
C LYS A 249 23.65 -12.40 -11.33
N ARG A 250 22.82 -12.54 -12.38
CA ARG A 250 22.16 -13.81 -12.68
C ARG A 250 23.29 -14.81 -12.86
N SER A 251 23.54 -15.62 -11.83
CA SER A 251 24.41 -16.78 -11.92
C SER A 251 23.71 -17.76 -12.86
N THR A 252 23.92 -17.61 -14.15
CA THR A 252 23.66 -18.67 -15.12
C THR A 252 24.53 -19.85 -14.75
N ALA A 253 23.85 -20.96 -14.48
CA ALA A 253 24.42 -22.26 -14.24
C ALA A 253 25.45 -22.64 -15.31
N GLY A 254 26.55 -23.23 -14.88
CA GLY A 254 27.51 -23.95 -15.72
C GLY A 254 28.16 -25.05 -14.89
N ALA A 255 28.14 -26.26 -15.44
CA ALA A 255 28.71 -27.53 -14.95
C ALA A 255 27.87 -28.36 -13.95
N MET A 256 27.12 -29.30 -14.52
CA MET A 256 26.65 -30.56 -13.91
C MET A 256 27.87 -31.47 -13.59
N PRO A 257 27.76 -32.40 -12.63
CA PRO A 257 27.59 -33.79 -13.05
C PRO A 257 26.45 -34.53 -12.33
N SER A 258 26.20 -35.71 -12.88
CA SER A 258 25.06 -36.62 -12.84
C SER A 258 24.72 -37.38 -11.54
N GLN A 259 23.40 -37.53 -11.32
CA GLN A 259 22.64 -38.69 -10.76
C GLN A 259 22.59 -38.91 -9.21
N PRO A 260 21.65 -39.74 -8.66
CA PRO A 260 20.22 -39.41 -8.47
C PRO A 260 19.67 -39.79 -7.06
N SER A 261 18.73 -39.02 -6.47
CA SER A 261 17.79 -39.60 -5.47
C SER A 261 16.66 -38.64 -5.10
N SER A 262 15.45 -39.20 -5.06
CA SER A 262 14.16 -38.65 -4.63
C SER A 262 14.16 -37.80 -3.35
N SER A 263 13.64 -36.57 -3.43
CA SER A 263 13.01 -35.89 -2.29
C SER A 263 12.04 -34.79 -2.78
N PRO A 264 10.86 -34.64 -2.14
CA PRO A 264 9.85 -33.69 -2.59
C PRO A 264 10.22 -32.25 -2.19
N GLY A 265 10.33 -31.39 -3.21
CA GLY A 265 10.01 -29.96 -3.15
C GLY A 265 10.87 -29.11 -2.21
N SER A 266 12.03 -28.66 -2.70
CA SER A 266 12.91 -27.71 -2.03
C SER A 266 12.24 -26.34 -1.81
N CYS A 267 11.57 -26.14 -0.68
CA CYS A 267 11.38 -24.80 -0.14
C CYS A 267 12.72 -24.33 0.46
N TRP A 268 13.58 -23.79 -0.39
CA TRP A 268 14.81 -23.06 -0.06
C TRP A 268 15.75 -23.75 0.93
N THR A 269 16.52 -24.73 0.43
CA THR A 269 17.66 -25.31 1.16
C THR A 269 18.81 -24.30 1.26
N SER A 270 18.82 -23.50 2.32
CA SER A 270 20.04 -23.03 3.01
C SER A 270 19.70 -22.17 4.23
N PRO A 271 19.91 -22.67 5.46
CA PRO A 271 19.83 -21.88 6.69
C PRO A 271 20.87 -20.74 6.77
N ARG A 272 21.89 -20.72 5.89
CA ARG A 272 22.99 -19.73 5.92
C ARG A 272 22.64 -18.37 5.28
N ARG A 273 21.46 -18.19 4.68
CA ARG A 273 21.02 -16.89 4.10
C ARG A 273 20.05 -16.10 4.97
N ARG A 274 19.88 -16.43 6.25
CA ARG A 274 19.21 -15.51 7.21
C ARG A 274 20.08 -14.31 7.62
N ALA A 275 21.38 -14.33 7.32
CA ALA A 275 22.32 -13.29 7.73
C ALA A 275 22.69 -12.27 6.62
N ILE A 276 22.19 -12.41 5.38
CA ILE A 276 22.66 -11.58 4.24
C ILE A 276 21.58 -10.61 3.71
N ILE A 277 20.39 -10.57 4.31
CA ILE A 277 19.34 -9.58 3.96
C ILE A 277 19.05 -8.71 5.18
N ALA A 278 20.10 -8.08 5.67
CA ALA A 278 20.06 -7.05 6.70
C ALA A 278 20.90 -5.84 6.25
N HIS A 279 20.62 -5.28 5.07
CA HIS A 279 21.06 -3.95 4.63
C HIS A 279 20.08 -3.38 3.60
#